data_AF-A0A511CYM2-F1
#
_entry.id   AF-A0A511CYM2-F1
#
_cell.length_a   1.000
_cell.length_b   1.000
_cell.length_c   1.000
_cell.angle_alpha   90.00
_cell.angle_beta   90.00
_cell.angle_gamma   90.00
#
_symmetry.space_group_name_H-M   'P 1'
#
loop_
_entity.id
_entity.type
_entity.pdbx_description
1 polymer ?
#
loop_
_entity_poly.entity_id
_entity_poly.type
_entity_poly.pdbx_seq_one_letter_code
_entity_poly.pdbx_strand_id
1 'polypeptide(L)'
;MELGTYAPRPREESIGDQLQAKEAVDRPLIVFVREHRTGITTRFKPDGDGVGIILDIADVHTNEVWLDVLWMNGAVVDNLAPYVGQAVPIKLVWASPKNGGNPYISLVALDGPQLAQAQTWAAANPTRFDDERANRSAAAEADDAQTQAASTSSPPSAPAPAAGSAPLDPNDPAVAALLAQLNAQQTTAS
;
A
#
# COMPACT_ATOMS: atom_id res chain seq x y z
N MET A 1 -21.42 35.83 10.41
CA MET A 1 -20.68 34.56 10.55
C MET A 1 -20.33 34.12 9.14
N GLU A 2 -19.08 34.32 8.72
CA GLU A 2 -18.59 33.79 7.44
C GLU A 2 -18.34 32.29 7.60
N LEU A 3 -18.99 31.48 6.76
CA LEU A 3 -18.68 30.06 6.61
C LEU A 3 -17.34 29.99 5.89
N GLY A 4 -16.30 29.58 6.61
CA GLY A 4 -14.96 29.41 6.05
C GLY A 4 -14.99 28.57 4.78
N THR A 5 -14.39 29.11 3.72
CA THR A 5 -14.21 28.42 2.44
C THR A 5 -13.50 27.09 2.69
N TYR A 6 -14.21 25.97 2.50
CA TYR A 6 -13.61 24.64 2.48
C TYR A 6 -12.74 24.55 1.23
N ALA A 7 -11.45 24.83 1.36
CA ALA A 7 -10.48 24.50 0.33
C ALA A 7 -10.39 22.97 0.27
N PRO A 8 -10.76 22.31 -0.85
CA PRO A 8 -10.50 20.89 -1.00
C PRO A 8 -8.99 20.70 -0.87
N ARG A 9 -8.56 19.92 0.15
CA ARG A 9 -7.15 19.57 0.29
C ARG A 9 -6.69 18.92 -1.03
N PRO A 10 -5.49 19.22 -1.53
CA PRO A 10 -4.94 18.52 -2.69
C PRO A 10 -5.03 17.01 -2.40
N ARG A 11 -5.71 16.27 -3.28
CA ARG A 11 -5.80 14.81 -3.22
C ARG A 11 -4.39 14.29 -3.43
N GLU A 12 -3.66 13.99 -2.35
CA GLU A 12 -2.46 13.17 -2.44
C GLU A 12 -2.82 11.94 -3.25
N GLU A 13 -2.01 11.63 -4.26
CA GLU A 13 -1.97 10.31 -4.88
C GLU A 13 -1.41 9.35 -3.82
N SER A 14 -2.18 9.12 -2.75
CA SER A 14 -1.88 8.09 -1.78
C SER A 14 -1.86 6.79 -2.55
N ILE A 15 -0.68 6.16 -2.57
CA ILE A 15 -0.52 4.77 -2.98
C ILE A 15 -1.28 3.97 -1.92
N GLY A 16 -2.59 3.83 -2.11
CA GLY A 16 -3.45 3.04 -1.23
C GLY A 16 -3.02 1.58 -1.22
N ASP A 17 -3.53 0.83 -0.25
CA ASP A 17 -3.19 -0.59 -0.15
C ASP A 17 -3.61 -1.36 -1.40
N GLN A 18 -2.79 -2.33 -1.77
CA GLN A 18 -3.10 -3.25 -2.85
C GLN A 18 -3.75 -4.52 -2.29
N LEU A 19 -5.07 -4.58 -2.40
CA LEU A 19 -5.83 -5.82 -2.23
C LEU A 19 -6.66 -6.05 -3.48
N GLN A 20 -6.38 -7.11 -4.25
CA GLN A 20 -7.21 -7.41 -5.41
C GLN A 20 -8.51 -8.05 -4.94
N ALA A 21 -9.65 -7.67 -5.53
CA ALA A 21 -10.94 -8.24 -5.17
C ALA A 21 -10.96 -9.78 -5.27
N LYS A 22 -10.18 -10.37 -6.19
CA LYS A 22 -10.05 -11.83 -6.35
C LYS A 22 -9.42 -12.52 -5.13
N GLU A 23 -8.54 -11.84 -4.42
CA GLU A 23 -7.82 -12.35 -3.23
C GLU A 23 -8.68 -12.26 -1.98
N ALA A 24 -9.69 -11.38 -2.01
CA ALA A 24 -10.66 -11.13 -0.97
C ALA A 24 -11.95 -11.99 -1.11
N VAL A 25 -12.01 -12.87 -2.12
CA VAL A 25 -13.11 -13.82 -2.32
C VAL A 25 -13.21 -14.78 -1.14
N ASP A 26 -14.45 -15.11 -0.77
CA ASP A 26 -14.84 -16.00 0.34
C ASP A 26 -14.48 -15.52 1.75
N ARG A 27 -13.90 -14.33 1.89
CA ARG A 27 -13.61 -13.71 3.19
C ARG A 27 -14.82 -12.90 3.69
N PRO A 28 -15.17 -12.97 4.98
CA PRO A 28 -16.11 -12.03 5.57
C PRO A 28 -15.41 -10.71 5.83
N LEU A 29 -15.89 -9.67 5.17
CA LEU A 29 -15.27 -8.35 5.19
C LEU A 29 -16.25 -7.32 5.74
N ILE A 30 -15.69 -6.29 6.37
CA ILE A 30 -16.39 -5.02 6.59
C ILE A 30 -15.72 -4.01 5.66
N VAL A 31 -16.49 -3.44 4.75
CA VAL A 31 -16.01 -2.42 3.82
C VAL A 31 -16.60 -1.07 4.17
N PHE A 32 -15.75 -0.09 4.43
CA PHE A 32 -16.15 1.31 4.50
C PHE A 32 -15.96 1.95 3.14
N VAL A 33 -17.08 2.34 2.52
CA VAL A 33 -17.06 2.88 1.16
C VAL A 33 -16.69 4.36 1.22
N ARG A 34 -15.48 4.72 0.80
CA ARG A 34 -15.00 6.11 0.91
C ARG A 34 -15.50 6.98 -0.23
N GLU A 35 -15.25 6.54 -1.45
CA GLU A 35 -15.46 7.37 -2.63
C GLU A 35 -15.79 6.50 -3.84
N HIS A 36 -16.79 6.93 -4.61
CA HIS A 36 -17.01 6.45 -5.97
C HIS A 36 -16.28 7.38 -6.94
N ARG A 37 -15.30 6.83 -7.66
CA ARG A 37 -14.39 7.59 -8.53
C ARG A 37 -14.64 7.25 -10.00
N THR A 38 -14.91 8.28 -10.79
CA THR A 38 -15.00 8.23 -12.25
C THR A 38 -13.75 8.89 -12.85
N GLY A 39 -13.56 8.80 -14.17
CA GLY A 39 -12.42 9.44 -14.82
C GLY A 39 -11.11 8.65 -14.70
N ILE A 40 -11.14 7.37 -14.33
CA ILE A 40 -9.90 6.60 -14.08
C ILE A 40 -9.30 6.13 -15.41
N THR A 41 -8.13 6.67 -15.74
CA THR A 41 -7.36 6.20 -16.88
C THR A 41 -6.65 4.89 -16.54
N THR A 42 -6.88 3.86 -17.34
CA THR A 42 -6.18 2.58 -17.24
C THR A 42 -5.65 2.16 -18.60
N ARG A 43 -4.74 1.18 -18.64
CA ARG A 43 -4.27 0.59 -19.90
C ARG A 43 -5.43 0.09 -20.79
N PHE A 44 -6.53 -0.36 -20.19
CA PHE A 44 -7.70 -0.89 -20.90
C PHE A 44 -8.77 0.16 -21.16
N LYS A 45 -8.67 1.33 -20.53
CA LYS A 45 -9.54 2.49 -20.72
C LYS A 45 -8.69 3.77 -20.75
N PRO A 46 -7.98 4.03 -21.87
CA PRO A 46 -7.07 5.16 -21.97
C PRO A 46 -7.80 6.51 -22.01
N ASP A 47 -9.08 6.52 -22.41
CA ASP A 47 -9.90 7.72 -22.54
C ASP A 47 -10.42 8.27 -21.19
N GLY A 48 -10.10 7.60 -20.07
CA GLY A 48 -10.54 8.03 -18.75
C GLY A 48 -11.94 7.56 -18.35
N ASP A 49 -12.61 6.73 -19.15
CA ASP A 49 -13.94 6.18 -18.82
C ASP A 49 -13.91 5.05 -17.76
N GLY A 50 -12.82 4.96 -16.98
CA GLY A 50 -12.71 4.04 -15.87
C GLY A 50 -13.55 4.51 -14.69
N VAL A 51 -14.22 3.53 -14.08
CA VAL A 51 -15.01 3.72 -12.87
C VAL A 51 -14.48 2.76 -11.83
N GLY A 52 -14.31 3.25 -10.61
CA GLY A 52 -13.83 2.49 -9.49
C GLY A 52 -14.38 3.02 -8.17
N ILE A 53 -14.12 2.28 -7.12
CA ILE A 53 -14.55 2.62 -5.77
C ILE A 53 -13.36 2.47 -4.83
N ILE A 54 -13.17 3.47 -3.98
CA ILE A 54 -12.12 3.50 -2.95
C ILE A 54 -12.76 3.02 -1.65
N LEU A 55 -12.14 2.03 -1.03
CA LEU A 55 -12.64 1.32 0.13
C LEU A 55 -11.58 1.25 1.22
N ASP A 56 -12.00 1.37 2.47
CA ASP A 56 -11.26 0.81 3.59
C ASP A 56 -11.87 -0.55 3.91
N ILE A 57 -11.05 -1.58 4.08
CA ILE A 57 -11.47 -2.98 4.15
C ILE A 57 -10.90 -3.59 5.43
N ALA A 58 -11.73 -4.27 6.21
CA ALA A 58 -11.30 -5.07 7.35
C ALA A 58 -11.73 -6.53 7.17
N ASP A 59 -10.80 -7.46 7.38
CA ASP A 59 -11.10 -8.88 7.45
C ASP A 59 -11.50 -9.24 8.89
N VAL A 60 -12.72 -9.75 9.04
CA VAL A 60 -13.32 -10.06 10.33
C VAL A 60 -12.62 -11.23 11.02
N HIS A 61 -11.96 -12.11 10.27
CA HIS A 61 -11.23 -13.26 10.81
C HIS A 61 -9.80 -12.91 11.20
N THR A 62 -9.06 -12.23 10.34
CA THR A 62 -7.63 -11.96 10.57
C THR A 62 -7.38 -10.65 11.32
N ASN A 63 -8.39 -9.77 11.44
CA ASN A 63 -8.26 -8.38 11.88
C ASN A 63 -7.32 -7.53 11.02
N GLU A 64 -6.98 -8.00 9.83
CA GLU A 64 -6.19 -7.24 8.87
C GLU A 64 -7.03 -6.10 8.30
N VAL A 65 -6.41 -4.94 8.15
CA VAL A 65 -7.05 -3.71 7.66
C VAL A 65 -6.26 -3.21 6.46
N TRP A 66 -6.98 -2.96 5.38
CA TRP A 66 -6.45 -2.31 4.18
C TRP A 66 -7.14 -0.97 3.99
N LEU A 67 -6.35 0.08 3.72
CA LEU A 67 -6.84 1.44 3.57
C LEU A 67 -6.70 1.93 2.13
N ASP A 68 -7.65 2.74 1.70
CA ASP A 68 -7.65 3.40 0.40
C ASP A 68 -7.51 2.44 -0.80
N VAL A 69 -8.09 1.25 -0.68
CA VAL A 69 -8.07 0.20 -1.71
C VAL A 69 -8.97 0.59 -2.88
N LEU A 70 -8.41 0.61 -4.09
CA LEU A 70 -9.16 0.87 -5.31
C LEU A 70 -9.64 -0.43 -5.97
N TRP A 71 -10.95 -0.61 -6.08
CA TRP A 71 -11.57 -1.68 -6.88
C TRP A 71 -12.30 -1.13 -8.10
N MET A 72 -12.09 -1.77 -9.26
CA MET A 72 -12.68 -1.36 -10.55
C MET A 72 -13.59 -2.43 -11.17
N ASN A 73 -13.97 -3.44 -10.39
CA ASN A 73 -14.89 -4.48 -10.87
C ASN A 73 -16.30 -3.90 -10.98
N GLY A 74 -16.86 -3.79 -12.20
CA GLY A 74 -18.14 -3.14 -12.44
C GLY A 74 -19.26 -3.61 -11.51
N ALA A 75 -19.44 -4.93 -11.38
CA ALA A 75 -20.44 -5.50 -10.47
C ALA A 75 -20.22 -5.09 -9.00
N VAL A 76 -18.97 -4.98 -8.54
CA VAL A 76 -18.69 -4.54 -7.15
C VAL A 76 -18.95 -3.05 -6.99
N VAL A 77 -18.52 -2.24 -7.96
CA VAL A 77 -18.74 -0.79 -7.97
C VAL A 77 -20.24 -0.48 -7.96
N ASP A 78 -21.02 -1.10 -8.85
CA ASP A 78 -22.46 -0.86 -8.96
C ASP A 78 -23.22 -1.21 -7.67
N ASN A 79 -22.80 -2.26 -6.97
CA ASN A 79 -23.42 -2.69 -5.72
C ASN A 79 -22.99 -1.84 -4.51
N LEU A 80 -21.77 -1.28 -4.51
CA LEU A 80 -21.25 -0.52 -3.36
C LEU A 80 -21.40 0.99 -3.49
N ALA A 81 -21.51 1.54 -4.70
CA ALA A 81 -21.66 2.98 -4.94
C ALA A 81 -22.83 3.64 -4.16
N PRO A 82 -23.98 2.98 -3.94
CA PRO A 82 -25.05 3.55 -3.11
C PRO A 82 -24.70 3.73 -1.63
N TYR A 83 -23.63 3.06 -1.15
CA TYR A 83 -23.24 3.01 0.26
C TYR A 83 -22.05 3.92 0.59
N VAL A 84 -21.70 4.87 -0.29
CA VAL A 84 -20.63 5.85 -0.02
C VAL A 84 -20.86 6.55 1.32
N GLY A 85 -19.83 6.58 2.16
CA GLY A 85 -19.85 7.07 3.54
C GLY A 85 -20.35 6.07 4.58
N GLN A 86 -20.57 4.81 4.21
CA GLN A 86 -21.10 3.78 5.10
C GLN A 86 -20.19 2.54 5.18
N ALA A 87 -20.23 1.87 6.34
CA ALA A 87 -19.60 0.56 6.55
C ALA A 87 -20.63 -0.54 6.27
N VAL A 88 -20.27 -1.50 5.41
CA VAL A 88 -21.15 -2.59 5.00
C VAL A 88 -20.46 -3.95 5.20
N PRO A 89 -21.09 -4.90 5.91
CA PRO A 89 -20.60 -6.27 6.01
C PRO A 89 -20.91 -7.06 4.74
N ILE A 90 -19.86 -7.53 4.05
CA ILE A 90 -19.98 -8.20 2.75
C ILE A 90 -19.10 -9.45 2.65
N LYS A 91 -19.38 -10.26 1.63
CA LYS A 91 -18.47 -11.28 1.12
C LYS A 91 -18.46 -11.24 -0.40
N LEU A 92 -17.28 -11.40 -0.98
CA LEU A 92 -17.14 -11.55 -2.42
C LEU A 92 -17.24 -13.04 -2.80
N VAL A 93 -17.92 -13.33 -3.90
CA VAL A 93 -18.10 -14.70 -4.41
C VAL A 93 -17.86 -14.76 -5.91
N TRP A 94 -17.43 -15.91 -6.41
CA TRP A 94 -17.45 -16.20 -7.84
C TRP A 94 -18.88 -16.52 -8.29
N ALA A 95 -19.46 -15.67 -9.12
CA ALA A 95 -20.75 -15.88 -9.75
C ALA A 95 -20.57 -16.41 -11.18
N SER A 96 -21.39 -17.39 -11.57
CA SER A 96 -21.45 -17.88 -12.95
C SER A 96 -22.60 -17.22 -13.70
N PRO A 97 -22.38 -16.68 -14.91
CA PRO A 97 -23.44 -16.07 -15.71
C PRO A 97 -24.46 -17.11 -16.19
N LYS A 98 -25.75 -16.77 -16.13
CA LYS A 98 -26.86 -17.68 -16.50
C LYS A 98 -26.85 -18.14 -17.96
N ASN A 99 -26.27 -17.34 -18.86
CA ASN A 99 -26.27 -17.59 -20.30
C ASN A 99 -24.93 -18.15 -20.81
N GLY A 100 -24.09 -18.69 -19.92
CA GLY A 100 -22.72 -19.08 -20.25
C GLY A 100 -21.77 -17.88 -20.31
N GLY A 101 -20.47 -18.13 -20.09
CA GLY A 101 -19.43 -17.10 -20.01
C GLY A 101 -18.46 -17.35 -18.85
N ASN A 102 -17.47 -16.47 -18.72
CA ASN A 102 -16.49 -16.56 -17.64
C ASN A 102 -17.12 -16.18 -16.29
N PRO A 103 -16.76 -16.87 -15.20
CA PRO A 103 -17.20 -16.47 -13.87
C PRO A 103 -16.65 -15.07 -13.55
N TYR A 104 -17.42 -14.31 -12.78
CA TYR A 104 -17.07 -12.95 -12.37
C TYR A 104 -17.24 -12.79 -10.86
N ILE A 105 -16.55 -11.82 -10.28
CA ILE A 105 -16.66 -11.52 -8.86
C ILE A 105 -17.97 -10.74 -8.64
N SER A 106 -18.80 -11.24 -7.73
CA SER A 106 -20.02 -10.60 -7.27
C SER A 106 -19.95 -10.35 -5.78
N LEU A 107 -20.77 -9.41 -5.32
CA LEU A 107 -20.95 -9.09 -3.92
C LEU A 107 -22.18 -9.81 -3.37
N VAL A 108 -22.07 -10.31 -2.14
CA VAL A 108 -23.19 -10.84 -1.35
C VAL A 108 -23.11 -10.24 0.05
N ALA A 109 -24.26 -9.84 0.61
CA ALA A 109 -24.31 -9.41 2.01
C ALA A 109 -24.00 -10.60 2.94
N LEU A 110 -23.32 -10.35 4.06
CA LEU A 110 -23.13 -11.40 5.06
C LEU A 110 -24.47 -11.79 5.68
N ASP A 111 -24.63 -13.08 5.95
CA ASP A 111 -25.78 -13.65 6.64
C ASP A 111 -25.38 -14.56 7.80
N GLY A 112 -26.35 -14.91 8.63
CA GLY A 112 -26.22 -15.89 9.70
C GLY A 112 -25.02 -15.63 10.64
N PRO A 113 -24.19 -16.65 10.93
CA PRO A 113 -23.06 -16.53 11.84
C PRO A 113 -22.00 -15.51 11.40
N GLN A 114 -21.79 -15.33 10.09
CA GLN A 114 -20.79 -14.40 9.57
C GLN A 114 -21.22 -12.95 9.81
N LEU A 115 -22.52 -12.67 9.64
CA LEU A 115 -23.06 -11.34 9.97
C LEU A 115 -22.92 -11.03 11.48
N ALA A 116 -23.21 -12.00 12.35
CA ALA A 116 -23.05 -11.81 13.80
C ALA A 116 -21.59 -11.53 14.19
N GLN A 117 -20.64 -12.21 13.55
CA GLN A 117 -19.20 -11.93 13.74
C GLN A 117 -18.84 -10.52 13.28
N ALA A 118 -19.30 -10.11 12.09
CA ALA A 118 -19.04 -8.77 11.58
C ALA A 118 -19.65 -7.68 12.48
N GLN A 119 -20.87 -7.89 12.99
CA GLN A 119 -21.49 -6.96 13.95
C GLN A 119 -20.71 -6.87 15.27
N THR A 120 -20.26 -8.00 15.79
CA THR A 120 -19.43 -8.06 17.00
C THR A 120 -18.10 -7.34 16.80
N TRP A 121 -17.46 -7.59 15.65
CA TRP A 121 -16.23 -6.90 15.27
C TRP A 121 -16.45 -5.40 15.18
N ALA A 122 -17.49 -4.94 14.48
CA ALA A 122 -17.78 -3.52 14.31
C ALA A 122 -18.06 -2.82 15.64
N ALA A 123 -18.77 -3.49 16.56
CA ALA A 123 -19.01 -2.96 17.90
C ALA A 123 -17.73 -2.88 18.75
N ALA A 124 -16.81 -3.84 18.59
CA ALA A 124 -15.52 -3.84 19.29
C ALA A 124 -14.50 -2.86 18.68
N ASN A 125 -14.68 -2.48 17.42
CA ASN A 125 -13.71 -1.75 16.61
C ASN A 125 -14.32 -0.50 15.93
N PRO A 126 -14.98 0.41 16.66
CA PRO A 126 -15.73 1.52 16.06
C PRO A 126 -14.86 2.53 15.30
N THR A 127 -13.59 2.67 15.66
CA THR A 127 -12.63 3.64 15.11
C THR A 127 -11.48 2.98 14.34
N ARG A 128 -11.55 1.67 14.09
CA ARG A 128 -10.40 0.88 13.65
C ARG A 128 -9.78 1.36 12.34
N PHE A 129 -10.58 1.85 11.39
CA PHE A 129 -10.07 2.43 10.15
C PHE A 129 -9.34 3.76 10.38
N ASP A 130 -9.89 4.63 11.22
CA ASP A 130 -9.27 5.91 11.58
C ASP A 130 -7.99 5.71 12.38
N ASP A 131 -7.99 4.76 13.34
CA ASP A 131 -6.83 4.42 14.16
C ASP A 131 -5.69 3.86 13.30
N GLU A 132 -5.99 2.93 12.39
CA GLU A 132 -5.01 2.37 11.47
C GLU A 132 -4.42 3.45 10.55
N ARG A 133 -5.26 4.36 10.06
CA ARG A 133 -4.83 5.48 9.22
C ARG A 133 -3.91 6.43 9.98
N ALA A 134 -4.28 6.83 11.19
CA ALA A 134 -3.47 7.68 12.05
C ALA A 134 -2.12 7.02 12.38
N ASN A 135 -2.13 5.72 12.69
CA ASN A 135 -0.92 4.96 12.97
C ASN A 135 0.04 4.92 11.77
N ARG A 136 -0.48 4.70 10.56
CA ARG A 136 0.34 4.69 9.34
C ARG A 136 0.87 6.07 8.95
N SER A 137 0.07 7.12 9.12
CA SER A 137 0.54 8.49 8.92
C SER A 137 1.67 8.84 9.88
N ALA A 138 1.54 8.51 11.18
CA ALA A 138 2.58 8.75 12.16
C ALA A 138 3.87 7.95 11.87
N ALA A 139 3.74 6.70 11.37
CA ALA A 139 4.88 5.89 10.97
C ALA A 139 5.63 6.49 9.76
N ALA A 140 4.90 7.02 8.77
CA ALA A 140 5.50 7.67 7.61
C ALA A 140 6.25 8.97 7.99
N GLU A 141 5.70 9.77 8.91
CA GLU A 141 6.38 10.97 9.42
C GLU A 141 7.66 10.65 10.20
N ALA A 142 7.67 9.53 10.94
CA ALA A 142 8.85 9.09 11.67
C ALA A 142 10.00 8.62 10.74
N ASP A 143 9.68 7.97 9.63
CA ASP A 143 10.65 7.50 8.63
C ASP A 143 11.28 8.68 7.84
N ASP A 144 10.48 9.70 7.48
CA ASP A 144 10.98 10.91 6.82
C ASP A 144 11.90 11.73 7.75
N ALA A 145 11.55 11.82 9.04
CA ALA A 145 12.38 12.46 10.05
C ALA A 145 13.75 11.76 10.23
N GLN A 146 13.80 10.43 10.10
CA GLN A 146 15.03 9.65 10.18
C GLN A 146 15.90 9.79 8.92
N THR A 147 15.26 9.93 7.75
CA THR A 147 15.94 10.15 6.46
C THR A 147 16.51 11.57 6.35
N GLN A 148 15.83 12.58 6.92
CA GLN A 148 16.37 13.93 7.07
C GLN A 148 17.51 14.03 8.08
N ALA A 149 17.47 13.28 9.19
CA ALA A 149 18.56 13.24 10.17
C ALA A 149 19.85 12.65 9.57
N ALA A 150 19.76 11.64 8.71
CA ALA A 150 20.92 11.06 8.03
C ALA A 150 21.57 12.02 7.01
N SER A 151 20.82 12.95 6.44
CA SER A 151 21.28 13.88 5.40
C SER A 151 22.00 15.14 5.94
N THR A 152 22.06 15.35 7.26
CA THR A 152 22.75 16.52 7.86
C THR A 152 24.22 16.26 8.21
N SER A 153 24.73 15.04 8.03
CA SER A 153 26.15 14.75 8.19
C SER A 153 26.93 14.98 6.88
N SER A 154 26.90 16.21 6.37
CA SER A 154 27.92 16.65 5.42
C SER A 154 29.27 16.64 6.14
N PRO A 155 30.27 15.83 5.71
CA PRO A 155 31.61 15.95 6.27
C PRO A 155 32.15 17.35 5.97
N PRO A 156 32.89 17.99 6.89
CA PRO A 156 33.53 19.26 6.61
C PRO A 156 34.42 19.11 5.38
N SER A 157 34.25 20.00 4.40
CA SER A 157 35.05 20.04 3.17
C SER A 157 36.54 20.01 3.50
N ALA A 158 37.18 18.87 3.23
CA ALA A 158 38.63 18.76 3.27
C ALA A 158 39.21 19.56 2.09
N PRO A 159 40.28 20.34 2.30
CA PRO A 159 40.96 21.05 1.23
C PRO A 159 41.60 20.03 0.26
N ALA A 160 41.36 20.24 -1.03
CA ALA A 160 41.83 19.39 -2.12
C ALA A 160 43.37 19.29 -2.16
N PRO A 161 43.96 18.09 -2.33
CA PRO A 161 45.31 17.94 -2.84
C PRO A 161 45.29 17.83 -4.38
N ALA A 162 46.27 18.49 -4.96
CA ALA A 162 46.51 18.59 -6.39
C ALA A 162 46.78 17.24 -7.07
N ALA A 163 46.47 17.21 -8.36
CA ALA A 163 46.72 16.12 -9.29
C ALA A 163 48.17 15.63 -9.31
N GLY A 164 48.33 14.31 -9.46
CA GLY A 164 49.61 13.67 -9.73
C GLY A 164 49.44 12.17 -9.93
N SER A 165 49.12 11.75 -11.16
CA SER A 165 49.15 10.34 -11.55
C SER A 165 50.61 9.87 -11.59
N ALA A 166 51.04 9.12 -10.57
CA ALA A 166 52.31 8.39 -10.62
C ALA A 166 52.06 6.96 -11.12
N PRO A 167 52.92 6.42 -12.01
CA PRO A 167 52.85 5.02 -12.43
C PRO A 167 53.15 4.09 -11.27
N LEU A 168 52.37 3.00 -11.16
CA LEU A 168 52.50 1.95 -10.13
C LEU A 168 53.89 1.30 -10.18
N ASP A 169 54.66 1.42 -9.11
CA ASP A 169 55.94 0.73 -8.94
C ASP A 169 55.67 -0.70 -8.41
N PRO A 170 56.12 -1.76 -9.10
CA PRO A 170 55.88 -3.14 -8.69
C PRO A 170 56.64 -3.58 -7.43
N ASN A 171 57.53 -2.74 -6.87
CA ASN A 171 58.20 -3.00 -5.59
C ASN A 171 57.57 -2.23 -4.42
N ASP A 172 56.38 -1.64 -4.60
CA ASP A 172 55.68 -0.95 -3.51
C ASP A 172 55.25 -1.95 -2.41
N PRO A 173 55.59 -1.70 -1.13
CA PRO A 173 55.22 -2.59 -0.02
C PRO A 173 53.69 -2.77 0.14
N ALA A 174 52.87 -1.86 -0.40
CA ALA A 174 51.43 -2.01 -0.42
C ALA A 174 50.96 -3.14 -1.35
N VAL A 175 51.68 -3.40 -2.45
CA VAL A 175 51.39 -4.53 -3.36
C VAL A 175 51.78 -5.85 -2.70
N ALA A 176 52.90 -5.88 -1.96
CA ALA A 176 53.31 -7.05 -1.19
C ALA A 176 52.32 -7.41 -0.06
N ALA A 177 51.76 -6.39 0.61
CA ALA A 177 50.73 -6.59 1.64
C ALA A 177 49.42 -7.16 1.08
N LEU A 178 49.02 -6.73 -0.13
CA LEU A 178 47.82 -7.22 -0.79
C LEU A 178 47.95 -8.69 -1.24
N LEU A 179 49.13 -9.09 -1.76
CA LEU A 179 49.38 -10.49 -2.10
C LEU A 179 49.38 -11.42 -0.87
N ALA A 180 49.90 -10.94 0.27
CA ALA A 180 49.88 -11.71 1.51
C ALA A 180 48.45 -11.94 2.04
N GLN A 181 47.55 -10.95 1.91
CA GLN A 181 46.14 -11.10 2.27
C GLN A 181 45.39 -12.09 1.38
N LEU A 182 45.66 -12.09 0.06
CA LEU A 182 45.02 -13.02 -0.87
C LEU A 182 45.41 -14.48 -0.60
N ASN A 183 46.67 -14.77 -0.28
CA ASN A 183 47.09 -16.13 0.08
C ASN A 183 46.53 -16.61 1.42
N ALA A 184 46.33 -15.71 2.39
CA ALA A 184 45.77 -16.06 3.70
C ALA A 184 44.29 -16.48 3.65
N GLN A 185 43.53 -16.03 2.65
CA GLN A 185 42.11 -16.37 2.51
C GLN A 185 41.86 -17.72 1.81
N GLN A 186 42.87 -18.32 1.17
CA GLN A 186 42.70 -19.62 0.48
C GLN A 186 42.89 -20.84 1.39
N THR A 187 43.38 -20.67 2.62
CA THR A 187 43.69 -21.79 3.54
C THR A 187 42.59 -22.09 4.57
N THR A 188 41.49 -21.33 4.61
CA THR A 188 40.41 -21.53 5.60
C THR A 188 39.17 -22.26 5.06
N ALA A 189 39.26 -22.84 3.87
CA ALA A 189 38.21 -23.72 3.32
C ALA A 189 38.75 -25.15 3.19
N SER A 190 38.86 -25.86 4.32
CA SER A 190 39.02 -27.32 4.40
C SER A 190 38.48 -27.83 5.72
#